data_AF-A0A2S9FPP4-F1
#
_entry.id   AF-A0A2S9FPP4-F1
#
_cell.length_a   1.000
_cell.length_b   1.000
_cell.length_c   1.000
_cell.angle_alpha   90.00
_cell.angle_beta   90.00
_cell.angle_gamma   90.00
#
_symmetry.space_group_name_H-M   'P 1'
#
loop_
_entity.id
_entity.type
_entity.pdbx_description
1 polymer ?
#
loop_
_entity_poly.entity_id
_entity_poly.type
_entity_poly.pdbx_seq_one_letter_code
_entity_poly.pdbx_strand_id
1 'polypeptide(L)'
;CRSAPVFISDWPRMADGLLQLSIAEFEYPRSDLPDTVEFAGPVLPVAAGDFQPPDWWADVLNATTVVHVTQGTFDNADLDQLISPTLDALGDHDDLLVVATTGGRPGQRWRG
;
A
#
# COMPACT_ATOMS: atom_id res chain seq x y z
N CYS A 1 18.22 -30.01 4.96
CA CYS A 1 17.41 -29.26 3.99
C CYS A 1 18.25 -28.97 2.75
N ARG A 2 17.71 -29.10 1.53
CA ARG A 2 18.40 -28.62 0.33
C ARG A 2 18.33 -27.09 0.28
N SER A 3 19.42 -26.46 -0.15
CA SER A 3 19.43 -25.03 -0.46
C SER A 3 18.52 -24.75 -1.66
N ALA A 4 17.87 -23.59 -1.65
CA ALA A 4 17.13 -23.14 -2.82
C ALA A 4 18.09 -22.96 -4.01
N PRO A 5 17.68 -23.33 -5.23
CA PRO A 5 18.53 -23.24 -6.42
C PRO A 5 18.78 -21.80 -6.90
N VAL A 6 18.01 -20.83 -6.39
CA VAL A 6 18.12 -19.40 -6.70
C VAL A 6 17.92 -18.56 -5.43
N PHE A 7 18.33 -17.29 -5.47
CA PHE A 7 18.00 -16.32 -4.42
C PHE A 7 16.48 -16.10 -4.34
N ILE A 8 15.94 -15.73 -3.18
CA ILE A 8 14.49 -15.67 -2.97
C ILE A 8 13.80 -14.76 -3.98
N SER A 9 14.39 -13.63 -4.38
CA SER A 9 13.80 -12.71 -5.36
C SER A 9 13.94 -13.16 -6.82
N ASP A 10 14.77 -14.16 -7.11
CA ASP A 10 14.95 -14.73 -8.46
C ASP A 10 13.98 -15.87 -8.76
N TRP A 11 13.10 -16.22 -7.81
CA TRP A 11 12.10 -17.27 -7.97
C TRP A 11 11.24 -17.16 -9.26
N PRO A 12 10.90 -15.96 -9.79
CA PRO A 12 10.09 -15.87 -11.01
C PRO A 12 10.73 -16.53 -12.23
N ARG A 13 12.07 -16.65 -12.26
CA ARG A 13 12.80 -17.32 -13.33
C ARG A 13 12.54 -18.83 -13.41
N MET A 14 12.01 -19.41 -12.33
CA MET A 14 11.68 -20.84 -12.28
C MET A 14 10.18 -21.12 -12.44
N ALA A 15 9.36 -20.08 -12.61
CA ALA A 15 7.93 -20.23 -12.80
C ALA A 15 7.62 -20.60 -14.26
N ASP A 16 6.65 -21.49 -14.48
CA ASP A 16 6.12 -21.77 -15.82
C ASP A 16 5.38 -20.56 -16.42
N GLY A 17 4.88 -19.67 -15.54
CA GLY A 17 4.23 -18.41 -15.89
C GLY A 17 4.21 -17.44 -14.70
N LEU A 18 4.22 -16.14 -14.98
CA LEU A 18 4.17 -15.08 -13.98
C LEU A 18 3.07 -14.09 -14.34
N LEU A 19 2.07 -13.95 -13.45
CA LEU A 19 1.05 -12.91 -13.58
C LEU A 19 1.52 -11.65 -12.85
N GLN A 20 1.84 -10.61 -13.60
CA GLN A 20 2.07 -9.27 -13.07
C GLN A 20 0.72 -8.59 -12.88
N LEU A 21 0.37 -8.21 -11.65
CA LEU A 21 -0.95 -7.66 -11.30
C LEU A 21 -1.08 -6.16 -11.62
N SER A 22 -0.48 -5.75 -12.74
CA SER A 22 -0.40 -4.38 -13.26
C SER A 22 -0.71 -4.39 -14.76
N ILE A 23 -0.72 -3.21 -15.39
CA ILE A 23 -0.70 -3.06 -16.85
C ILE A 23 0.72 -2.75 -17.32
N ALA A 24 1.06 -3.10 -18.56
CA ALA A 24 2.42 -2.91 -19.09
C ALA A 24 2.84 -1.43 -19.07
N GLU A 25 1.91 -0.52 -19.31
CA GLU A 25 2.14 0.92 -19.37
C GLU A 25 2.48 1.55 -18.01
N PHE A 26 2.21 0.84 -16.91
CA PHE A 26 2.56 1.27 -15.56
C PHE A 26 3.90 0.71 -15.08
N GLU A 27 4.47 -0.27 -15.80
CA GLU A 27 5.80 -0.78 -15.52
C GLU A 27 6.86 -0.11 -16.41
N TYR A 28 8.10 -0.15 -15.96
CA TYR A 28 9.22 0.27 -16.80
C TYR A 28 9.34 -0.67 -18.02
N PRO A 29 9.46 -0.14 -19.27
CA PRO A 29 9.56 -0.98 -20.45
C PRO A 29 10.80 -1.89 -20.40
N ARG A 30 10.60 -3.18 -20.62
CA ARG A 30 11.67 -4.18 -20.63
C ARG A 30 11.69 -4.95 -21.94
N SER A 31 12.74 -4.75 -22.72
CA SER A 31 12.96 -5.48 -23.97
C SER A 31 13.36 -6.94 -23.76
N ASP A 32 13.76 -7.30 -22.54
CA ASP A 32 14.22 -8.62 -22.12
C ASP A 32 13.18 -9.37 -21.27
N LEU A 33 11.92 -8.91 -21.26
CA LEU A 33 10.86 -9.55 -20.50
C LEU A 33 10.59 -10.94 -21.10
N PRO A 34 10.64 -12.02 -20.30
CA PRO A 34 10.31 -13.36 -20.79
C PRO A 34 8.86 -13.45 -21.26
N ASP A 35 8.60 -14.25 -22.30
CA ASP A 35 7.24 -14.53 -22.80
C ASP A 35 6.35 -15.25 -21.77
N THR A 36 6.93 -15.72 -20.65
CA THR A 36 6.19 -16.31 -19.53
C THR A 36 5.54 -15.28 -18.62
N VAL A 37 5.78 -13.98 -18.83
CA VAL A 37 5.18 -12.90 -18.04
C VAL A 37 3.94 -12.37 -18.73
N GLU A 38 2.81 -12.41 -18.02
CA GLU A 38 1.54 -11.82 -18.47
C GLU A 38 1.10 -10.70 -17.54
N PHE A 39 0.67 -9.58 -18.12
CA PHE A 39 0.08 -8.46 -17.40
C PHE A 39 -1.43 -8.68 -17.25
N ALA A 40 -1.88 -8.86 -16.01
CA ALA A 40 -3.27 -9.20 -15.68
C ALA A 40 -3.98 -8.12 -14.85
N GLY A 41 -3.40 -6.91 -14.77
CA GLY A 41 -3.91 -5.82 -13.95
C GLY A 41 -4.80 -4.81 -14.68
N PRO A 42 -5.39 -3.85 -13.91
CA PRO A 42 -5.40 -3.85 -12.45
C PRO A 42 -6.33 -4.94 -11.91
N VAL A 43 -5.86 -5.69 -10.90
CA VAL A 43 -6.75 -6.60 -10.17
C VAL A 43 -7.56 -5.76 -9.19
N LEU A 44 -8.83 -5.53 -9.53
CA LEU A 44 -9.72 -4.77 -8.69
C LEU A 44 -10.19 -5.63 -7.51
N PRO A 45 -10.19 -5.09 -6.28
CA PRO A 45 -10.76 -5.80 -5.14
C PRO A 45 -12.25 -6.02 -5.38
N VAL A 46 -12.75 -7.18 -4.94
CA VAL A 46 -14.20 -7.38 -4.80
C VAL A 46 -14.70 -6.32 -3.82
N ALA A 47 -15.78 -5.61 -4.19
CA ALA A 47 -16.36 -4.60 -3.33
C ALA A 47 -16.60 -5.17 -1.93
N ALA A 48 -16.05 -4.52 -0.91
CA ALA A 48 -16.30 -4.90 0.47
C ALA A 48 -17.79 -4.67 0.75
N GLY A 49 -18.55 -5.75 0.88
CA GLY A 49 -20.02 -5.68 1.00
C GLY A 49 -20.49 -4.93 2.25
N ASP A 50 -19.67 -4.89 3.30
CA ASP A 50 -20.10 -4.50 4.65
C ASP A 50 -19.16 -3.44 5.28
N PHE A 51 -18.80 -2.38 4.56
CA PHE A 51 -18.10 -1.25 5.19
C PHE A 51 -19.01 -0.56 6.21
N GLN A 52 -18.63 -0.64 7.48
CA GLN A 52 -19.25 0.13 8.56
C GLN A 52 -18.37 1.36 8.83
N PRO A 53 -18.81 2.56 8.41
CA PRO A 53 -18.03 3.76 8.62
C PRO A 53 -17.89 4.06 10.12
N PRO A 54 -16.72 4.54 10.58
CA PRO A 54 -16.60 5.08 11.92
C PRO A 54 -17.40 6.38 12.07
N ASP A 55 -17.68 6.79 13.31
CA ASP A 55 -18.51 7.97 13.60
C ASP A 55 -18.01 9.27 12.94
N TRP A 56 -16.68 9.39 12.74
CA TRP A 56 -16.03 10.53 12.09
C TRP A 56 -16.03 10.47 10.56
N TRP A 57 -16.59 9.43 9.94
CA TRP A 57 -16.55 9.29 8.47
C TRP A 57 -17.25 10.43 7.72
N ALA A 58 -18.24 11.06 8.36
CA ALA A 58 -18.88 12.26 7.81
C ALA A 58 -17.86 13.40 7.58
N ASP A 59 -16.82 13.49 8.40
CA ASP A 59 -15.77 14.51 8.25
C ASP A 59 -14.99 14.31 6.95
N VAL A 60 -14.71 13.07 6.57
CA VAL A 60 -14.07 12.73 5.28
C VAL A 60 -14.93 13.14 4.09
N LEU A 61 -16.23 12.87 4.16
CA LEU A 61 -17.15 13.18 3.08
C LEU A 61 -17.39 14.68 2.89
N ASN A 62 -17.23 15.46 3.97
CA ASN A 62 -17.45 16.90 3.97
C ASN A 62 -16.15 17.71 3.79
N ALA A 63 -14.97 17.09 3.90
CA ALA A 63 -13.69 17.77 3.75
C ALA A 63 -13.45 18.20 2.30
N THR A 64 -12.92 19.42 2.12
CA THR A 64 -12.48 19.92 0.81
C THR A 64 -11.29 19.13 0.27
N THR A 65 -10.38 18.73 1.16
CA THR A 65 -9.18 17.96 0.81
C THR A 65 -8.87 16.96 1.91
N VAL A 66 -8.71 15.70 1.50
CA VAL A 66 -8.34 14.60 2.39
C VAL A 66 -6.96 14.09 2.00
N VAL A 67 -6.05 14.05 2.98
CA VAL A 67 -4.74 13.42 2.84
C VAL A 67 -4.78 12.09 3.58
N HIS A 68 -4.78 10.99 2.83
CA HIS A 68 -4.65 9.65 3.41
C HIS A 68 -3.17 9.25 3.48
N VAL A 69 -2.71 8.84 4.67
CA VAL A 69 -1.33 8.40 4.91
C VAL A 69 -1.28 6.97 5.44
N THR A 70 -0.42 6.14 4.85
CA THR A 70 -0.20 4.74 5.22
C THR A 70 1.22 4.28 4.84
N GLN A 71 1.82 3.39 5.63
CA GLN A 71 3.11 2.74 5.35
C GLN A 71 2.95 1.31 4.78
N GLY A 72 1.75 0.96 4.31
CA GLY A 72 1.42 -0.41 3.94
C GLY A 72 1.24 -1.29 5.17
N THR A 73 1.50 -2.59 5.08
CA THR A 73 1.36 -3.55 6.21
C THR A 73 2.71 -4.01 6.77
N PHE A 74 3.76 -4.00 5.95
CA PHE A 74 5.08 -4.50 6.33
C PHE A 74 5.85 -3.49 7.20
N ASP A 75 5.90 -2.23 6.78
CA ASP A 75 6.73 -1.20 7.39
C ASP A 75 5.97 -0.31 8.39
N ASN A 76 5.23 -0.93 9.31
CA ASN A 76 4.56 -0.20 10.39
C ASN A 76 5.24 -0.37 11.75
N ALA A 77 6.47 -0.86 11.81
CA ALA A 77 7.15 -0.99 13.11
C ALA A 77 7.50 0.38 13.71
N ASP A 78 7.79 1.35 12.84
CA ASP A 78 8.22 2.69 13.19
C ASP A 78 7.35 3.70 12.42
N LEU A 79 6.48 4.40 13.15
CA LEU A 79 5.55 5.37 12.57
C LEU A 79 6.26 6.70 12.22
N ASP A 80 7.46 6.92 12.75
CA ASP A 80 8.20 8.18 12.58
C ASP A 80 8.85 8.28 11.20
N GLN A 81 8.86 7.20 10.42
CA GLN A 81 9.36 7.21 9.05
C GLN A 81 8.41 7.91 8.05
N LEU A 82 7.10 7.95 8.33
CA LEU A 82 6.13 8.56 7.41
C LEU A 82 4.89 9.13 8.12
N ILE A 83 4.23 8.35 8.97
CA ILE A 83 2.95 8.75 9.56
C ILE A 83 3.12 9.96 10.49
N SER A 84 4.04 9.89 11.47
CA SER A 84 4.25 11.00 12.42
C SER A 84 4.67 12.29 11.71
N PRO A 85 5.70 12.30 10.81
CA PRO A 85 6.09 13.52 10.11
C PRO A 85 4.98 14.11 9.23
N THR A 86 4.10 13.28 8.66
CA THR A 86 2.96 13.77 7.87
C THR A 86 1.94 14.46 8.76
N LEU A 87 1.64 13.90 9.93
CA LEU A 87 0.73 14.52 10.90
C LEU A 87 1.32 15.83 11.43
N ASP A 88 2.60 15.87 11.77
CA ASP A 88 3.27 17.08 12.27
C ASP A 88 3.31 18.19 11.20
N ALA A 89 3.50 17.82 9.93
CA ALA A 89 3.60 18.78 8.83
C ALA A 89 2.24 19.30 8.35
N LEU A 90 1.17 18.50 8.44
CA LEU A 90 -0.12 18.80 7.81
C LEU A 90 -1.28 18.93 8.80
N GLY A 91 -1.12 18.53 10.07
CA GLY A 91 -2.20 18.45 11.04
C GLY A 91 -2.77 19.80 11.49
N ASP A 92 -1.98 20.86 11.40
CA ASP A 92 -2.38 22.22 11.79
C ASP A 92 -3.01 23.02 10.64
N HIS A 93 -3.20 22.41 9.47
CA HIS A 93 -3.84 23.04 8.33
C HIS A 93 -5.36 22.94 8.40
N ASP A 94 -6.04 24.07 8.63
CA ASP A 94 -7.50 24.15 8.73
C ASP A 94 -8.24 23.71 7.44
N ASP A 95 -7.55 23.67 6.29
CA ASP A 95 -8.10 23.26 4.99
C ASP A 95 -7.91 21.76 4.67
N LEU A 96 -7.21 21.01 5.54
CA LEU A 96 -6.88 19.61 5.33
C LEU A 96 -7.50 18.69 6.39
N LEU A 97 -7.99 17.54 5.97
CA LEU A 97 -8.23 16.40 6.85
C LEU A 97 -7.18 15.32 6.60
N VAL A 98 -6.32 15.06 7.59
CA VAL A 98 -5.32 14.00 7.51
C VAL A 98 -5.85 12.72 8.16
N VAL A 99 -5.92 11.64 7.41
CA VAL A 99 -6.37 10.32 7.88
C VAL A 99 -5.22 9.34 7.82
N ALA A 100 -4.83 8.77 8.97
CA ALA A 100 -3.78 7.77 9.04
C ALA A 100 -4.35 6.35 9.21
N THR A 101 -3.83 5.39 8.46
CA THR A 101 -4.06 3.96 8.73
C THR A 101 -2.79 3.31 9.23
N THR A 102 -2.81 2.88 10.50
CA THR A 102 -1.73 2.13 11.13
C THR A 102 -2.00 0.65 10.95
N GLY A 103 -0.99 -0.15 10.56
CA GLY A 103 -1.14 -1.57 10.18
C GLY A 103 -1.62 -2.55 11.27
N GLY A 104 -2.35 -2.08 12.29
CA GLY A 104 -3.09 -2.89 13.25
C GLY A 104 -2.25 -3.58 14.32
N ARG A 105 -0.98 -3.19 14.51
CA ARG A 105 -0.11 -3.85 15.50
C ARG A 105 -0.42 -3.33 16.91
N PRO A 106 -0.64 -4.21 17.91
CA PRO A 106 -0.84 -3.79 19.30
C PRO A 106 0.32 -2.92 19.79
N GLY A 107 0.00 -1.78 20.42
CA GLY A 107 0.99 -0.88 21.01
C GLY A 107 1.55 0.20 20.07
N GLN A 108 1.15 0.23 18.80
CA GLN A 108 1.38 1.40 17.96
C GLN A 108 0.66 2.61 18.56
N ARG A 109 1.44 3.61 18.96
CA ARG A 109 0.93 4.88 19.46
C ARG A 109 1.68 5.99 18.76
N TRP A 110 0.94 6.86 18.11
CA TRP A 110 1.43 8.17 17.76
C TRP A 110 1.76 8.94 19.04
N ARG A 111 2.87 9.68 19.04
CA ARG A 111 3.44 10.38 20.21
C ARG A 111 3.42 11.90 20.04
N GLY A 112 2.44 12.44 19.32
CA GLY A 112 2.16 13.87 19.32
C GLY A 112 1.02 14.24 20.25
#